data_AF-A0A847X7L4-F1
#
_entry.id   AF-A0A847X7L4-F1
#
_cell.length_a   1.000
_cell.length_b   1.000
_cell.length_c   1.000
_cell.angle_alpha   90.00
_cell.angle_beta   90.00
_cell.angle_gamma   90.00
#
_symmetry.space_group_name_H-M   'P 1'
#
loop_
_entity.id
_entity.type
_entity.pdbx_description
1 polymer ?
#
loop_
_entity_poly.entity_id
_entity_poly.type
_entity_poly.pdbx_seq_one_letter_code
_entity_poly.pdbx_strand_id
1 'polypeptide(L)'
;MTKRQKLREIQKIIDKYIKVLQQLPSGGTIDPAMARRLGIPKDLKPLVEDAYKSGRLKGRTKARISKEILEQFFEELTPKGKDFTSIHAMEVEQDMALVLEKAKSRITRASIENLKRDFKVLETVFGEQTLPKRKMSSILREITKDVRQDWDMVVRAETVNTQQHAIAHEILEGTSPYSNLGPDTRVFKRPNPDACDHCKKHYLEKDGRTPKVFKLSELIENGTNYGKKVGAWQPVLGIMHPHCECQVSVLPEGTEFDEHGQIKIVKDRR
;
A
#
# COMPACT_ATOMS: atom_id res chain seq x y z
N MET A 1 -18.29 -7.96 -36.50
CA MET A 1 -17.16 -7.57 -35.61
C MET A 1 -16.45 -8.82 -35.10
N THR A 2 -15.19 -9.04 -35.49
CA THR A 2 -14.45 -10.31 -35.34
C THR A 2 -13.97 -10.61 -33.92
N LYS A 3 -13.57 -11.86 -33.63
CA LYS A 3 -12.95 -12.29 -32.35
C LYS A 3 -11.76 -11.37 -31.98
N ARG A 4 -10.90 -11.01 -32.95
CA ARG A 4 -9.75 -10.09 -32.77
C ARG A 4 -10.17 -8.62 -32.50
N GLN A 5 -11.21 -8.12 -33.17
CA GLN A 5 -11.72 -6.76 -32.92
C GLN A 5 -12.30 -6.63 -31.50
N LYS A 6 -13.05 -7.64 -31.02
CA LYS A 6 -13.62 -7.63 -29.66
C LYS A 6 -12.55 -7.60 -28.57
N LEU A 7 -11.46 -8.35 -28.74
CA LEU A 7 -10.30 -8.31 -27.83
C LEU A 7 -9.64 -6.94 -27.80
N ARG A 8 -9.44 -6.29 -28.96
CA ARG A 8 -8.87 -4.93 -29.03
C ARG A 8 -9.72 -3.88 -28.32
N GLU A 9 -11.05 -3.94 -28.45
CA GLU A 9 -11.92 -3.00 -27.72
C GLU A 9 -11.96 -3.27 -26.21
N ILE A 10 -11.94 -4.53 -25.77
CA ILE A 10 -11.81 -4.87 -24.34
C ILE A 10 -10.49 -4.32 -23.79
N GLN A 11 -9.38 -4.50 -24.51
CA GLN A 11 -8.06 -4.04 -24.05
C GLN A 11 -7.98 -2.51 -23.99
N LYS A 12 -8.47 -1.78 -25.01
CA LYS A 12 -8.62 -0.31 -24.96
C LYS A 12 -9.40 0.17 -23.74
N ILE A 13 -10.48 -0.53 -23.36
CA ILE A 13 -11.29 -0.18 -22.18
C ILE A 13 -10.49 -0.37 -20.89
N ILE A 14 -9.78 -1.50 -20.76
CA ILE A 14 -8.90 -1.80 -19.61
C ILE A 14 -7.79 -0.74 -19.50
N ASP A 15 -7.08 -0.46 -20.60
CA ASP A 15 -6.02 0.56 -20.64
C ASP A 15 -6.56 1.96 -20.30
N LYS A 16 -7.81 2.30 -20.68
CA LYS A 16 -8.42 3.59 -20.31
C LYS A 16 -8.64 3.72 -18.80
N TYR A 17 -8.97 2.64 -18.09
CA TYR A 17 -9.16 2.68 -16.63
C TYR A 17 -7.84 2.57 -15.86
N ILE A 18 -6.87 1.79 -16.35
CA ILE A 18 -5.52 1.68 -15.75
C ILE A 18 -4.86 3.05 -15.67
N LYS A 19 -4.99 3.89 -16.71
CA LYS A 19 -4.47 5.26 -16.69
C LYS A 19 -5.04 6.15 -15.58
N VAL A 20 -6.24 5.88 -15.07
CA VAL A 20 -6.80 6.61 -13.91
C VAL A 20 -6.14 6.14 -12.62
N LEU A 21 -5.94 4.83 -12.47
CA LEU A 21 -5.30 4.25 -11.29
C LEU A 21 -3.84 4.68 -11.17
N GLN A 22 -3.17 4.89 -12.31
CA GLN A 22 -1.81 5.47 -12.37
C GLN A 22 -1.75 6.94 -11.91
N GLN A 23 -2.86 7.68 -11.89
CA GLN A 23 -2.93 9.07 -11.40
C GLN A 23 -3.30 9.17 -9.90
N LEU A 24 -3.50 8.05 -9.20
CA LEU A 24 -3.83 8.08 -7.77
C LEU A 24 -2.65 8.46 -6.85
N PRO A 25 -1.39 8.02 -7.08
CA PRO A 25 -0.28 8.36 -6.19
C PRO A 25 0.04 9.86 -6.16
N SER A 26 0.23 10.43 -7.35
CA SER A 26 0.64 11.82 -7.62
C SER A 26 -0.52 12.79 -7.88
N GLY A 27 -1.76 12.28 -8.01
CA GLY A 27 -2.96 13.09 -8.25
C GLY A 27 -3.11 13.58 -9.69
N GLY A 28 -3.90 14.64 -9.86
CA GLY A 28 -4.07 15.34 -11.15
C GLY A 28 -5.45 15.19 -11.79
N THR A 29 -5.59 15.69 -13.03
CA THR A 29 -6.90 15.87 -13.69
C THR A 29 -7.27 14.70 -14.60
N ILE A 30 -8.50 14.19 -14.42
CA ILE A 30 -9.16 13.16 -15.24
C ILE A 30 -10.03 13.82 -16.33
N ASP A 31 -10.18 13.12 -17.47
CA ASP A 31 -11.24 13.36 -18.46
C ASP A 31 -12.62 13.56 -17.78
N PRO A 32 -13.27 14.74 -17.89
CA PRO A 32 -14.54 15.02 -17.21
C PRO A 32 -15.68 14.07 -17.57
N ALA A 33 -15.68 13.52 -18.80
CA ALA A 33 -16.68 12.54 -19.24
C ALA A 33 -16.45 11.16 -18.61
N MET A 34 -15.21 10.83 -18.24
CA MET A 34 -14.84 9.63 -17.49
C MET A 34 -15.09 9.81 -15.99
N ALA A 35 -14.68 10.93 -15.40
CA ALA A 35 -14.91 11.22 -13.98
C ALA A 35 -16.42 11.14 -13.64
N ARG A 36 -17.27 11.76 -14.46
CA ARG A 36 -18.74 11.67 -14.34
C ARG A 36 -19.29 10.24 -14.50
N ARG A 37 -18.67 9.39 -15.32
CA ARG A 37 -19.07 7.98 -15.50
C ARG A 37 -18.63 7.07 -14.35
N LEU A 38 -17.55 7.44 -13.66
CA LEU A 38 -17.01 6.70 -12.51
C LEU A 38 -17.59 7.18 -11.16
N GLY A 39 -18.21 8.37 -11.11
CA GLY A 39 -18.71 8.96 -9.87
C GLY A 39 -17.60 9.52 -8.98
N ILE A 40 -16.46 9.89 -9.57
CA ILE A 40 -15.27 10.39 -8.87
C ILE A 40 -15.02 11.88 -9.19
N PRO A 41 -14.26 12.60 -8.35
CA PRO A 41 -13.81 13.95 -8.66
C PRO A 41 -13.08 14.02 -10.01
N LYS A 42 -13.21 15.17 -10.70
CA LYS A 42 -12.42 15.47 -11.90
C LYS A 42 -10.93 15.59 -11.55
N ASP A 43 -10.63 16.21 -10.41
CA ASP A 43 -9.29 16.56 -9.99
C ASP A 43 -8.95 15.73 -8.73
N LEU A 44 -8.01 14.79 -8.89
CA LEU A 44 -7.56 13.88 -7.85
C LEU A 44 -6.54 14.56 -6.94
N LYS A 45 -6.70 14.38 -5.62
CA LYS A 45 -5.65 14.66 -4.64
C LYS A 45 -4.57 13.57 -4.70
N PRO A 46 -3.29 13.88 -4.44
CA PRO A 46 -2.23 12.87 -4.39
C PRO A 46 -2.39 11.98 -3.15
N LEU A 47 -2.61 10.67 -3.33
CA LEU A 47 -2.70 9.71 -2.23
C LEU A 47 -1.43 9.72 -1.37
N VAL A 48 -0.27 9.86 -2.00
CA VAL A 48 1.04 9.85 -1.32
C VAL A 48 1.19 11.10 -0.45
N GLU A 49 0.67 12.26 -0.85
CA GLU A 49 0.77 13.48 -0.04
C GLU A 49 -0.09 13.39 1.24
N ASP A 50 -1.35 12.97 1.11
CA ASP A 50 -2.26 12.81 2.26
C ASP A 50 -1.77 11.70 3.21
N ALA A 51 -1.26 10.58 2.68
CA ALA A 51 -0.66 9.51 3.46
C ALA A 51 0.64 9.94 4.16
N TYR A 52 1.51 10.70 3.48
CA TYR A 52 2.75 11.22 4.04
C TYR A 52 2.48 12.18 5.21
N LYS A 53 1.58 13.17 5.02
CA LYS A 53 1.19 14.10 6.09
C LYS A 53 0.59 13.36 7.30
N SER A 54 -0.25 12.34 7.06
CA SER A 54 -0.80 11.49 8.11
C SER A 54 0.28 10.75 8.92
N GLY A 55 1.32 10.23 8.25
CA GLY A 55 2.44 9.56 8.92
C GLY A 55 3.35 10.53 9.68
N ARG A 56 3.66 11.71 9.12
CA ARG A 56 4.40 12.78 9.81
C ARG A 56 3.71 13.17 11.11
N LEU A 57 2.39 13.35 11.06
CA LEU A 57 1.58 13.70 12.23
C LEU A 57 1.64 12.62 13.33
N LYS A 58 1.65 11.33 12.95
CA LYS A 58 1.86 10.21 13.90
C LYS A 58 3.26 10.22 14.50
N GLY A 59 4.29 10.54 13.72
CA GLY A 59 5.68 10.62 14.18
C GLY A 59 5.95 11.75 15.18
N ARG A 60 5.19 12.85 15.10
CA ARG A 60 5.33 14.05 15.96
C ARG A 60 4.51 14.05 17.25
N THR A 61 3.47 13.22 17.38
CA THR A 61 2.44 13.43 18.42
C THR A 61 2.36 12.30 19.47
N LYS A 62 1.82 12.65 20.66
CA LYS A 62 1.72 11.73 21.82
C LYS A 62 0.29 11.33 22.20
N ALA A 63 -0.73 11.87 21.53
CA ALA A 63 -2.14 11.74 21.92
C ALA A 63 -3.10 11.88 20.74
N ARG A 64 -4.40 11.63 20.98
CA ARG A 64 -5.49 12.00 20.07
C ARG A 64 -5.50 13.53 19.89
N ILE A 65 -5.48 13.97 18.64
CA ILE A 65 -5.38 15.39 18.25
C ILE A 65 -6.79 15.94 18.01
N SER A 66 -7.06 17.20 18.38
CA SER A 66 -8.33 17.86 18.06
C SER A 66 -8.40 18.26 16.58
N LYS A 67 -9.58 18.54 16.05
CA LYS A 67 -9.76 18.85 14.61
C LYS A 67 -9.04 20.15 14.22
N GLU A 68 -9.02 21.11 15.13
CA GLU A 68 -8.47 22.46 14.96
C GLU A 68 -6.94 22.40 14.90
N ILE A 69 -6.33 21.63 15.81
CA ILE A 69 -4.89 21.37 15.82
C ILE A 69 -4.49 20.57 14.57
N LEU A 70 -5.30 19.58 14.17
CA LEU A 70 -5.12 18.86 12.90
C LEU A 70 -5.07 19.82 11.71
N GLU A 71 -6.02 20.76 11.60
CA GLU A 71 -6.11 21.71 10.49
C GLU A 71 -4.92 22.67 10.47
N GLN A 72 -4.48 23.21 11.61
CA GLN A 72 -3.25 24.02 11.70
C GLN A 72 -1.99 23.22 11.30
N PHE A 73 -1.83 21.99 11.79
CA PHE A 73 -0.72 21.12 11.37
C PHE A 73 -0.75 20.81 9.87
N PHE A 74 -1.93 20.69 9.25
CA PHE A 74 -2.05 20.44 7.80
C PHE A 74 -1.63 21.66 6.96
N GLU A 75 -1.76 22.89 7.47
CA GLU A 75 -1.25 24.11 6.85
C GLU A 75 0.27 24.30 7.06
N GLU A 76 0.77 24.02 8.26
CA GLU A 76 2.21 24.05 8.56
C GLU A 76 3.02 22.96 7.83
N LEU A 77 2.41 21.80 7.55
CA LEU A 77 3.01 20.68 6.80
C LEU A 77 3.10 20.94 5.28
N THR A 78 3.63 22.09 4.90
CA THR A 78 4.26 22.26 3.58
C THR A 78 5.56 21.44 3.54
N PRO A 79 5.76 20.55 2.56
CA PRO A 79 6.97 19.73 2.50
C PRO A 79 8.19 20.60 2.16
N LYS A 80 9.04 20.84 3.17
CA LYS A 80 10.38 21.44 3.01
C LYS A 80 11.31 20.44 2.31
N GLY A 81 11.18 20.39 0.99
CA GLY A 81 11.82 19.39 0.12
C GLY A 81 10.76 18.67 -0.68
N LYS A 82 10.73 18.89 -2.00
CA LYS A 82 9.85 18.15 -2.93
C LYS A 82 10.35 16.73 -3.17
N ASP A 83 11.59 16.46 -2.80
CA ASP A 83 12.36 15.30 -3.25
C ASP A 83 11.86 14.02 -2.56
N PHE A 84 11.64 14.03 -1.24
CA PHE A 84 11.18 12.84 -0.51
C PHE A 84 9.77 12.38 -0.93
N THR A 85 8.83 13.31 -1.11
CA THR A 85 7.46 12.96 -1.56
C THR A 85 7.41 12.55 -3.03
N SER A 86 8.28 13.09 -3.89
CA SER A 86 8.37 12.67 -5.30
C SER A 86 9.11 11.34 -5.47
N ILE A 87 10.15 11.06 -4.69
CA ILE A 87 10.80 9.74 -4.64
C ILE A 87 9.79 8.66 -4.23
N HIS A 88 9.05 8.85 -3.15
CA HIS A 88 8.02 7.88 -2.75
C HIS A 88 6.83 7.83 -3.71
N ALA A 89 6.46 8.94 -4.37
CA ALA A 89 5.49 8.87 -5.47
C ALA A 89 6.01 8.00 -6.62
N MET A 90 7.28 8.12 -7.02
CA MET A 90 7.90 7.28 -8.05
C MET A 90 8.01 5.81 -7.66
N GLU A 91 8.28 5.48 -6.41
CA GLU A 91 8.29 4.09 -5.91
C GLU A 91 6.88 3.50 -5.89
N VAL A 92 5.90 4.22 -5.34
CA VAL A 92 4.49 3.80 -5.32
C VAL A 92 3.93 3.67 -6.74
N GLU A 93 4.29 4.57 -7.67
CA GLU A 93 3.92 4.46 -9.08
C GLU A 93 4.53 3.22 -9.74
N GLN A 94 5.77 2.84 -9.41
CA GLN A 94 6.41 1.63 -9.93
C GLN A 94 5.76 0.35 -9.39
N ASP A 95 5.53 0.25 -8.09
CA ASP A 95 4.92 -0.93 -7.47
C ASP A 95 3.44 -1.08 -7.88
N MET A 96 2.69 0.04 -7.94
CA MET A 96 1.35 0.06 -8.51
C MET A 96 1.35 -0.31 -10.00
N ALA A 97 2.29 0.19 -10.81
CA ALA A 97 2.40 -0.20 -12.23
C ALA A 97 2.66 -1.70 -12.40
N LEU A 98 3.50 -2.29 -11.54
CA LEU A 98 3.74 -3.73 -11.57
C LEU A 98 2.51 -4.55 -11.15
N VAL A 99 1.68 -4.07 -10.21
CA VAL A 99 0.38 -4.72 -9.94
C VAL A 99 -0.63 -4.46 -11.08
N LEU A 100 -0.65 -3.27 -11.68
CA LEU A 100 -1.55 -2.92 -12.78
C LEU A 100 -1.36 -3.86 -13.97
N GLU A 101 -0.11 -4.14 -14.36
CA GLU A 101 0.18 -5.06 -15.48
C GLU A 101 -0.05 -6.54 -15.09
N LYS A 102 0.15 -6.93 -13.83
CA LYS A 102 -0.28 -8.26 -13.31
C LYS A 102 -1.80 -8.42 -13.33
N ALA A 103 -2.56 -7.41 -12.94
CA ALA A 103 -4.02 -7.40 -12.97
C ALA A 103 -4.55 -7.39 -14.41
N LYS A 104 -3.98 -6.56 -15.28
CA LYS A 104 -4.27 -6.50 -16.71
C LYS A 104 -4.03 -7.83 -17.39
N SER A 105 -2.87 -8.46 -17.18
CA SER A 105 -2.57 -9.78 -17.74
C SER A 105 -3.51 -10.87 -17.20
N ARG A 106 -3.88 -10.84 -15.91
CA ARG A 106 -4.94 -11.71 -15.34
C ARG A 106 -6.31 -11.50 -16.02
N ILE A 107 -6.79 -10.26 -16.14
CA ILE A 107 -8.08 -9.95 -16.81
C ILE A 107 -8.04 -10.37 -18.27
N THR A 108 -6.97 -10.04 -19.01
CA THR A 108 -6.82 -10.40 -20.42
C THR A 108 -6.76 -11.91 -20.60
N ARG A 109 -6.01 -12.63 -19.74
CA ARG A 109 -5.94 -14.10 -19.76
C ARG A 109 -7.29 -14.74 -19.44
N ALA A 110 -7.95 -14.34 -18.36
CA ALA A 110 -9.27 -14.86 -17.99
C ALA A 110 -10.34 -14.55 -19.06
N SER A 111 -10.26 -13.38 -19.71
CA SER A 111 -11.09 -13.03 -20.86
C SER A 111 -10.82 -13.96 -22.05
N ILE A 112 -9.55 -14.26 -22.36
CA ILE A 112 -9.17 -15.19 -23.43
C ILE A 112 -9.59 -16.63 -23.10
N GLU A 113 -9.42 -17.08 -21.86
CA GLU A 113 -9.77 -18.44 -21.41
C GLU A 113 -11.29 -18.66 -21.38
N ASN A 114 -12.07 -17.68 -20.90
CA ASN A 114 -13.54 -17.73 -20.98
C ASN A 114 -14.05 -17.63 -22.42
N LEU A 115 -13.46 -16.77 -23.28
CA LEU A 115 -13.77 -16.75 -24.71
C LEU A 115 -13.45 -18.11 -25.37
N LYS A 116 -12.31 -18.74 -25.04
CA LYS A 116 -11.98 -20.10 -25.52
C LYS A 116 -12.98 -21.14 -25.04
N ARG A 117 -13.37 -21.11 -23.75
CA ARG A 117 -14.33 -22.05 -23.15
C ARG A 117 -15.71 -21.93 -23.79
N ASP A 118 -16.27 -20.72 -23.84
CA ASP A 118 -17.57 -20.49 -24.46
C ASP A 118 -17.54 -20.78 -25.97
N PHE A 119 -16.50 -20.38 -26.72
CA PHE A 119 -16.44 -20.70 -28.15
C PHE A 119 -16.27 -22.20 -28.44
N LYS A 120 -15.52 -22.96 -27.62
CA LYS A 120 -15.39 -24.42 -27.81
C LYS A 120 -16.68 -25.18 -27.47
N VAL A 121 -17.58 -24.59 -26.69
CA VAL A 121 -18.95 -25.11 -26.46
C VAL A 121 -19.93 -24.63 -27.54
N LEU A 122 -19.73 -23.42 -28.09
CA LEU A 122 -20.62 -22.84 -29.10
C LEU A 122 -20.36 -23.35 -30.53
N GLU A 123 -19.13 -23.73 -30.87
CA GLU A 123 -18.79 -24.30 -32.19
C GLU A 123 -19.56 -25.62 -32.48
N THR A 124 -20.06 -26.31 -31.45
CA THR A 124 -20.94 -27.49 -31.57
C THR A 124 -22.45 -27.18 -31.56
N VAL A 125 -22.89 -25.95 -31.28
CA VAL A 125 -24.32 -25.67 -30.97
C VAL A 125 -24.91 -24.46 -31.70
N PHE A 126 -24.15 -23.36 -31.91
CA PHE A 126 -24.68 -22.16 -32.59
C PHE A 126 -23.65 -21.46 -33.48
N GLY A 127 -23.94 -21.43 -34.78
CA GLY A 127 -23.21 -20.61 -35.75
C GLY A 127 -23.39 -19.10 -35.51
N GLU A 128 -22.29 -18.36 -35.67
CA GLU A 128 -22.21 -16.92 -35.99
C GLU A 128 -22.90 -15.87 -35.08
N GLN A 129 -23.62 -16.24 -34.01
CA GLN A 129 -24.27 -15.23 -33.16
C GLN A 129 -23.33 -14.58 -32.13
N THR A 130 -23.45 -13.25 -32.01
CA THR A 130 -22.59 -12.46 -31.12
C THR A 130 -23.09 -12.45 -29.68
N LEU A 131 -22.23 -12.84 -28.73
CA LEU A 131 -22.51 -12.77 -27.29
C LEU A 131 -23.20 -11.46 -26.87
N PRO A 132 -24.39 -11.51 -26.24
CA PRO A 132 -25.09 -10.33 -25.76
C PRO A 132 -24.26 -9.54 -24.74
N LYS A 133 -24.24 -8.20 -24.90
CA LYS A 133 -23.48 -7.25 -24.06
C LYS A 133 -23.66 -7.52 -22.56
N ARG A 134 -24.89 -7.84 -22.12
CA ARG A 134 -25.25 -8.15 -20.72
C ARG A 134 -24.51 -9.38 -20.15
N LYS A 135 -24.31 -10.46 -20.93
CA LYS A 135 -23.58 -11.65 -20.47
C LYS A 135 -22.08 -11.35 -20.33
N MET A 136 -21.50 -10.64 -21.29
CA MET A 136 -20.11 -10.16 -21.25
C MET A 136 -19.86 -9.27 -20.02
N SER A 137 -20.76 -8.32 -19.76
CA SER A 137 -20.68 -7.46 -18.56
C SER A 137 -20.78 -8.24 -17.24
N SER A 138 -21.52 -9.36 -17.19
CA SER A 138 -21.60 -10.19 -15.97
C SER A 138 -20.27 -10.91 -15.69
N ILE A 139 -19.69 -11.57 -16.70
CA ILE A 139 -18.42 -12.30 -16.57
C ILE A 139 -17.27 -11.35 -16.23
N LEU A 140 -17.23 -10.18 -16.88
CA LEU A 140 -16.25 -9.14 -16.54
C LEU A 140 -16.46 -8.65 -15.10
N ARG A 141 -17.69 -8.51 -14.61
CA ARG A 141 -17.99 -8.07 -13.23
C ARG A 141 -17.59 -9.10 -12.17
N GLU A 142 -17.51 -10.39 -12.50
CA GLU A 142 -16.93 -11.40 -11.60
C GLU A 142 -15.40 -11.26 -11.57
N ILE A 143 -14.73 -11.26 -12.72
CA ILE A 143 -13.27 -11.12 -12.81
C ILE A 143 -12.79 -9.79 -12.18
N THR A 144 -13.55 -8.70 -12.30
CA THR A 144 -13.19 -7.41 -11.70
C THR A 144 -13.57 -7.28 -10.22
N LYS A 145 -14.23 -8.26 -9.58
CA LYS A 145 -14.33 -8.30 -8.11
C LYS A 145 -12.99 -8.64 -7.50
N ASP A 146 -12.38 -9.74 -7.94
CA ASP A 146 -11.06 -10.18 -7.47
C ASP A 146 -10.03 -9.06 -7.66
N VAL A 147 -10.00 -8.46 -8.85
CA VAL A 147 -9.09 -7.35 -9.16
C VAL A 147 -9.43 -6.09 -8.36
N ARG A 148 -10.70 -5.83 -8.02
CA ARG A 148 -11.02 -4.73 -7.09
C ARG A 148 -10.51 -5.02 -5.68
N GLN A 149 -10.64 -6.25 -5.19
CA GLN A 149 -10.10 -6.64 -3.89
C GLN A 149 -8.58 -6.53 -3.87
N ASP A 150 -7.91 -6.88 -4.98
CA ASP A 150 -6.49 -6.60 -5.19
C ASP A 150 -6.18 -5.09 -5.17
N TRP A 151 -7.03 -4.23 -5.77
CA TRP A 151 -6.85 -2.76 -5.72
C TRP A 151 -7.03 -2.15 -4.34
N ASP A 152 -8.12 -2.50 -3.65
CA ASP A 152 -8.42 -2.01 -2.30
C ASP A 152 -7.28 -2.45 -1.33
N MET A 153 -6.66 -3.61 -1.58
CA MET A 153 -5.47 -4.10 -0.88
C MET A 153 -4.18 -3.32 -1.23
N VAL A 154 -3.91 -3.03 -2.52
CA VAL A 154 -2.72 -2.24 -2.94
C VAL A 154 -2.79 -0.80 -2.43
N VAL A 155 -3.94 -0.14 -2.54
CA VAL A 155 -4.11 1.24 -2.07
C VAL A 155 -3.89 1.30 -0.54
N ARG A 156 -4.38 0.32 0.23
CA ARG A 156 -4.11 0.17 1.66
C ARG A 156 -2.62 -0.08 1.94
N ALA A 157 -1.99 -0.98 1.19
CA ALA A 157 -0.56 -1.29 1.29
C ALA A 157 0.33 -0.04 1.12
N GLU A 158 0.16 0.70 0.03
CA GLU A 158 1.00 1.86 -0.27
C GLU A 158 0.70 3.07 0.62
N THR A 159 -0.54 3.21 1.09
CA THR A 159 -0.90 4.18 2.14
C THR A 159 -0.15 3.87 3.44
N VAL A 160 -0.06 2.60 3.84
CA VAL A 160 0.68 2.21 5.05
C VAL A 160 2.18 2.38 4.85
N ASN A 161 2.75 1.95 3.71
CA ASN A 161 4.17 2.18 3.36
C ASN A 161 4.54 3.67 3.49
N THR A 162 3.80 4.54 2.82
CA THR A 162 4.03 6.00 2.85
C THR A 162 3.96 6.55 4.27
N GLN A 163 3.02 6.07 5.10
CA GLN A 163 2.95 6.44 6.52
C GLN A 163 4.16 5.94 7.33
N GLN A 164 4.71 4.75 7.04
CA GLN A 164 5.92 4.25 7.74
C GLN A 164 7.13 5.11 7.43
N HIS A 165 7.32 5.44 6.15
CA HIS A 165 8.43 6.27 5.69
C HIS A 165 8.33 7.71 6.21
N ALA A 166 7.12 8.24 6.34
CA ALA A 166 6.89 9.53 7.00
C ALA A 166 7.22 9.51 8.51
N ILE A 167 6.89 8.43 9.23
CA ILE A 167 7.28 8.28 10.66
C ILE A 167 8.82 8.17 10.78
N ALA A 168 9.48 7.45 9.87
CA ALA A 168 10.94 7.41 9.82
C ALA A 168 11.55 8.79 9.54
N HIS A 169 10.98 9.56 8.60
CA HIS A 169 11.44 10.92 8.29
C HIS A 169 11.44 11.83 9.53
N GLU A 170 10.41 11.76 10.36
CA GLU A 170 10.34 12.52 11.63
C GLU A 170 11.41 12.12 12.65
N ILE A 171 11.84 10.86 12.64
CA ILE A 171 12.93 10.37 13.49
C ILE A 171 14.28 10.84 12.94
N LEU A 172 14.46 10.79 11.61
CA LEU A 172 15.68 11.23 10.91
C LEU A 172 15.88 12.75 10.95
N GLU A 173 14.82 13.55 10.90
CA GLU A 173 14.85 15.01 11.11
C GLU A 173 15.09 15.41 12.58
N GLY A 174 15.11 14.45 13.52
CA GLY A 174 15.21 14.73 14.96
C GLY A 174 13.97 15.40 15.57
N THR A 175 12.85 15.44 14.84
CA THR A 175 11.59 16.06 15.27
C THR A 175 10.61 15.09 15.94
N SER A 176 10.97 13.82 16.07
CA SER A 176 10.23 12.84 16.86
C SER A 176 10.42 13.06 18.37
N PRO A 177 9.35 13.16 19.18
CA PRO A 177 9.45 13.53 20.58
C PRO A 177 9.77 12.34 21.51
N TYR A 178 10.48 11.33 20.98
CA TYR A 178 10.83 10.05 21.60
C TYR A 178 12.31 9.66 21.43
N SER A 179 13.02 10.25 20.46
CA SER A 179 14.47 10.07 20.25
C SER A 179 15.02 11.16 19.32
N ASN A 180 16.25 11.57 19.56
CA ASN A 180 17.04 12.45 18.69
C ASN A 180 18.20 11.72 17.99
N LEU A 181 18.30 10.39 18.10
CA LEU A 181 19.42 9.58 17.58
C LEU A 181 19.38 9.35 16.06
N GLY A 182 18.38 9.88 15.35
CA GLY A 182 18.28 9.75 13.90
C GLY A 182 18.29 8.27 13.45
N PRO A 183 19.20 7.85 12.54
CA PRO A 183 19.29 6.47 12.04
C PRO A 183 19.50 5.41 13.13
N ASP A 184 20.20 5.75 14.22
CA ASP A 184 20.50 4.85 15.34
C ASP A 184 19.35 4.67 16.33
N THR A 185 18.23 5.39 16.11
CA THR A 185 17.03 5.29 16.95
C THR A 185 16.54 3.85 17.04
N ARG A 186 16.37 3.37 18.28
CA ARG A 186 15.79 2.05 18.58
C ARG A 186 14.31 2.06 18.23
N VAL A 187 13.90 1.18 17.32
CA VAL A 187 12.52 1.05 16.85
C VAL A 187 12.04 -0.39 16.93
N PHE A 188 10.73 -0.58 17.05
CA PHE A 188 10.07 -1.88 17.02
C PHE A 188 8.78 -1.82 16.19
N LYS A 189 8.25 -2.99 15.86
CA LYS A 189 6.88 -3.17 15.37
C LYS A 189 6.19 -4.19 16.25
N ARG A 190 4.95 -3.92 16.64
CA ARG A 190 4.12 -4.85 17.41
C ARG A 190 3.01 -5.41 16.52
N PRO A 191 3.12 -6.65 16.03
CA PRO A 191 2.00 -7.33 15.39
C PRO A 191 0.81 -7.46 16.36
N ASN A 192 -0.40 -7.45 15.80
CA ASN A 192 -1.60 -7.83 16.55
C ASN A 192 -1.51 -9.30 17.04
N PRO A 193 -2.22 -9.69 18.11
CA PRO A 193 -2.24 -11.07 18.59
C PRO A 193 -2.69 -12.11 17.55
N ASP A 194 -3.57 -11.71 16.62
CA ASP A 194 -4.10 -12.51 15.51
C ASP A 194 -3.23 -12.46 14.23
N ALA A 195 -2.15 -11.68 14.21
CA ALA A 195 -1.30 -11.52 13.03
C ALA A 195 -0.67 -12.85 12.57
N CYS A 196 -0.35 -12.96 11.28
CA CYS A 196 0.19 -14.18 10.70
C CYS A 196 1.58 -14.56 11.26
N ASP A 197 1.95 -15.82 11.07
CA ASP A 197 3.22 -16.37 11.56
C ASP A 197 4.44 -15.67 10.98
N HIS A 198 4.35 -15.12 9.76
CA HIS A 198 5.42 -14.30 9.20
C HIS A 198 5.62 -12.99 9.98
N CYS A 199 4.54 -12.32 10.43
CA CYS A 199 4.66 -11.10 11.24
C CYS A 199 5.28 -11.43 12.60
N LYS A 200 4.78 -12.50 13.24
CA LYS A 200 5.27 -12.98 14.54
C LYS A 200 6.74 -13.38 14.46
N LYS A 201 7.14 -14.19 13.47
CA LYS A 201 8.54 -14.62 13.26
C LYS A 201 9.51 -13.45 13.11
N HIS A 202 9.19 -12.43 12.31
CA HIS A 202 10.13 -11.36 12.00
C HIS A 202 10.12 -10.23 13.03
N TYR A 203 8.99 -9.93 13.69
CA TYR A 203 8.87 -8.77 14.59
C TYR A 203 8.66 -9.10 16.08
N LEU A 204 8.43 -10.35 16.46
CA LEU A 204 8.41 -10.79 17.86
C LEU A 204 9.57 -11.72 18.17
N GLU A 205 9.95 -11.77 19.43
CA GLU A 205 10.94 -12.71 19.97
C GLU A 205 10.42 -14.15 20.02
N LYS A 206 11.29 -15.07 20.44
CA LYS A 206 10.97 -16.51 20.58
C LYS A 206 9.81 -16.80 21.54
N ASP A 207 9.43 -15.85 22.40
CA ASP A 207 8.27 -15.94 23.30
C ASP A 207 6.92 -15.69 22.59
N GLY A 208 6.94 -15.17 21.35
CA GLY A 208 5.75 -14.79 20.61
C GLY A 208 4.99 -13.60 21.19
N ARG A 209 5.63 -12.76 22.03
CA ARG A 209 5.00 -11.63 22.75
C ARG A 209 5.85 -10.37 22.75
N THR A 210 7.14 -10.49 23.06
CA THR A 210 8.06 -9.35 23.16
C THR A 210 8.43 -8.85 21.76
N PRO A 211 8.25 -7.56 21.44
CA PRO A 211 8.68 -7.03 20.15
C PRO A 211 10.21 -7.03 20.01
N LYS A 212 10.69 -7.44 18.83
CA LYS A 212 12.09 -7.25 18.43
C LYS A 212 12.40 -5.76 18.30
N VAL A 213 13.59 -5.39 18.76
CA VAL A 213 14.13 -4.03 18.66
C VAL A 213 15.19 -4.01 17.57
N PHE A 214 15.07 -3.05 16.66
CA PHE A 214 15.95 -2.82 15.51
C PHE A 214 16.52 -1.41 15.59
N LYS A 215 17.58 -1.14 14.81
CA LYS A 215 17.90 0.25 14.44
C LYS A 215 16.97 0.72 13.33
N LEU A 216 16.69 2.03 13.25
CA LEU A 216 15.92 2.56 12.14
C LEU A 216 16.64 2.37 10.80
N SER A 217 17.97 2.52 10.77
CA SER A 217 18.80 2.23 9.59
C SER A 217 18.63 0.81 9.06
N GLU A 218 18.64 -0.20 9.93
CA GLU A 218 18.49 -1.62 9.57
C GLU A 218 17.16 -1.88 8.82
N LEU A 219 16.07 -1.29 9.30
CA LEU A 219 14.75 -1.44 8.66
C LEU A 219 14.65 -0.71 7.30
N ILE A 220 15.47 0.33 7.09
CA ILE A 220 15.60 1.04 5.81
C ILE A 220 16.48 0.23 4.84
N GLU A 221 17.63 -0.25 5.30
CA GLU A 221 18.61 -1.04 4.51
C GLU A 221 18.02 -2.37 3.99
N ASN A 222 17.12 -3.01 4.75
CA ASN A 222 16.40 -4.21 4.30
C ASN A 222 15.40 -3.93 3.15
N GLY A 223 15.05 -2.66 2.90
CA GLY A 223 14.23 -2.19 1.78
C GLY A 223 12.79 -2.72 1.80
N THR A 224 12.33 -3.24 0.67
CA THR A 224 11.00 -3.87 0.53
C THR A 224 11.09 -5.40 0.47
N ASN A 225 10.01 -6.09 0.87
CA ASN A 225 9.83 -7.53 0.63
C ASN A 225 9.06 -7.83 -0.68
N TYR A 226 8.61 -6.81 -1.40
CA TYR A 226 7.90 -6.99 -2.66
C TYR A 226 8.78 -7.70 -3.70
N GLY A 227 8.21 -8.66 -4.43
CA GLY A 227 8.95 -9.55 -5.33
C GLY A 227 9.85 -10.61 -4.67
N LYS A 228 10.29 -10.43 -3.41
CA LYS A 228 11.12 -11.42 -2.69
C LYS A 228 10.30 -12.68 -2.35
N LYS A 229 10.92 -13.86 -2.47
CA LYS A 229 10.35 -15.13 -1.97
C LYS A 229 10.26 -15.11 -0.45
N VAL A 230 9.23 -15.75 0.13
CA VAL A 230 8.97 -15.78 1.60
C VAL A 230 10.18 -16.22 2.44
N GLY A 231 10.98 -17.17 1.94
CA GLY A 231 12.21 -17.63 2.61
C GLY A 231 13.35 -16.60 2.66
N ALA A 232 13.24 -15.51 1.90
CA ALA A 232 14.19 -14.39 1.84
C ALA A 232 13.53 -13.06 2.28
N TRP A 233 12.44 -13.12 3.05
CA TRP A 233 11.85 -11.94 3.67
C TRP A 233 12.67 -11.48 4.88
N GLN A 234 12.74 -10.17 5.08
CA GLN A 234 13.45 -9.48 6.16
C GLN A 234 12.47 -8.60 6.96
N PRO A 235 12.78 -8.20 8.21
CA PRO A 235 12.09 -7.10 8.86
C PRO A 235 12.38 -5.80 8.10
N VAL A 236 11.35 -5.01 7.78
CA VAL A 236 11.42 -3.86 6.86
C VAL A 236 10.69 -2.65 7.42
N LEU A 237 11.06 -1.44 6.99
CA LEU A 237 10.38 -0.20 7.36
C LEU A 237 8.95 -0.15 6.81
N GLY A 238 8.73 -0.58 5.57
CA GLY A 238 7.39 -0.71 4.98
C GLY A 238 6.55 -1.87 5.54
N ILE A 239 5.51 -2.26 4.82
CA ILE A 239 4.76 -3.47 5.10
C ILE A 239 5.58 -4.72 4.75
N MET A 240 5.42 -5.78 5.54
CA MET A 240 6.03 -7.07 5.22
C MET A 240 5.16 -7.90 4.25
N HIS A 241 3.84 -7.67 4.23
CA HIS A 241 2.90 -8.25 3.27
C HIS A 241 1.68 -7.33 3.08
N PRO A 242 0.90 -7.42 1.98
CA PRO A 242 -0.17 -6.47 1.65
C PRO A 242 -1.29 -6.28 2.71
N HIS A 243 -1.53 -7.28 3.57
CA HIS A 243 -2.50 -7.18 4.67
C HIS A 243 -1.91 -6.64 6.00
N CYS A 244 -0.68 -6.11 6.01
CA CYS A 244 0.01 -5.73 7.24
C CYS A 244 -0.20 -4.24 7.57
N GLU A 245 -0.67 -3.96 8.78
CA GLU A 245 -0.84 -2.59 9.32
C GLU A 245 0.07 -2.33 10.53
N CYS A 246 1.12 -3.15 10.72
CA CYS A 246 2.03 -3.05 11.86
C CYS A 246 2.91 -1.79 11.74
N GLN A 247 2.58 -0.76 12.51
CA GLN A 247 3.28 0.52 12.49
C GLN A 247 4.58 0.45 13.30
N VAL A 248 5.63 1.09 12.79
CA VAL A 248 6.90 1.33 13.48
C VAL A 248 6.67 2.26 14.67
N SER A 249 7.36 2.00 15.77
CA SER A 249 7.30 2.79 17.00
C SER A 249 8.71 2.91 17.60
N VAL A 250 9.03 4.08 18.14
CA VAL A 250 10.30 4.30 18.86
C VAL A 250 10.22 3.60 20.21
N LEU A 251 11.30 2.91 20.61
CA LEU A 251 11.53 2.48 21.99
C LEU A 251 12.36 3.57 22.70
N PRO A 252 11.76 4.41 23.57
CA PRO A 252 12.44 5.58 24.13
C PRO A 252 13.73 5.22 24.89
N GLU A 253 14.65 6.17 24.99
CA GLU A 253 15.87 5.99 25.81
C GLU A 253 15.53 5.67 27.27
N GLY A 254 16.42 4.95 27.95
CA GLY A 254 16.15 4.45 29.31
C GLY A 254 15.01 3.44 29.42
N THR A 255 14.50 2.88 28.31
CA THR A 255 13.45 1.84 28.36
C THR A 255 13.86 0.51 27.70
N GLU A 256 13.21 -0.56 28.13
CA GLU A 256 13.33 -1.92 27.58
C GLU A 256 11.96 -2.63 27.66
N PHE A 257 11.84 -3.83 27.09
CA PHE A 257 10.65 -4.67 27.28
C PHE A 257 10.78 -5.56 28.53
N ASP A 258 9.66 -5.86 29.18
CA ASP A 258 9.54 -6.90 30.21
C ASP A 258 9.15 -8.27 29.64
N GLU A 259 9.08 -9.27 30.52
CA GLU A 259 8.65 -10.65 30.21
C GLU A 259 7.17 -10.79 29.79
N HIS A 260 6.44 -9.68 29.71
CA HIS A 260 5.08 -9.60 29.16
C HIS A 260 5.05 -8.78 27.86
N GLY A 261 6.20 -8.35 27.36
CA GLY A 261 6.36 -7.52 26.18
C GLY A 261 5.94 -6.05 26.40
N GLN A 262 5.80 -5.57 27.63
CA GLN A 262 5.45 -4.18 27.91
C GLN A 262 6.68 -3.31 28.13
N ILE A 263 6.58 -2.02 27.83
CA ILE A 263 7.69 -1.07 27.98
C ILE A 263 7.85 -0.73 29.47
N LYS A 264 9.01 -1.03 30.03
CA LYS A 264 9.44 -0.61 31.38
C LYS A 264 10.61 0.36 31.30
N ILE A 265 10.70 1.24 32.30
CA ILE A 265 11.86 2.11 32.50
C ILE A 265 12.98 1.29 33.16
N VAL A 266 14.15 1.30 32.55
CA VAL A 266 15.40 0.82 33.15
C VAL A 266 15.79 1.82 34.23
N LYS A 267 15.66 1.46 35.50
CA LYS A 267 16.29 2.22 36.58
C LYS A 267 17.81 2.04 36.47
N ASP A 268 18.55 3.14 36.53
CA ASP A 268 20.01 3.13 36.36
C ASP A 268 20.71 2.11 37.25
N ARG A 269 21.72 1.45 36.68
CA ARG A 269 22.62 0.54 37.39
C ARG A 269 23.78 1.30 38.08
N ARG A 270 23.42 2.41 38.72
CA ARG A 270 24.27 3.41 39.41
C ARG A 270 25.10 4.31 38.50
#